data_AF-A0A611U8K7-F1
#
_entry.id   AF-A0A611U8K7-F1
#
_cell.length_a   1.000
_cell.length_b   1.000
_cell.length_c   1.000
_cell.angle_alpha   90.00
_cell.angle_beta   90.00
_cell.angle_gamma   90.00
#
_symmetry.space_group_name_H-M   'P 1'
#
loop_
_entity.id
_entity.type
_entity.pdbx_description
1 polymer ?
#
loop_
_entity_poly.entity_id
_entity_poly.type
_entity_poly.pdbx_seq_one_letter_code
_entity_poly.pdbx_strand_id
1 'polypeptide(L)'
;MSRYFWMYYLLGLCSFTSQATLIPPPGFESLLEGQTEQIEVLLPGHSLGLFPVVVKPDTVQFMSPLMVLESSGLAALPAAERQKALAALSRPLLRNSNLVCGVSEAKDSSECGYVATDKEDVAVIFDENNGQLSLFLNRDWLPDEERRDKRWLTPTPEGVSAFIHRQTLYLSDDLHSRNMTLNGSGALGLGDGRYLGGNWAAIWNQSEHYNNSQTWFDNLFV
;
A
#
# COMPACT_ATOMS: atom_id res chain seq x y z
N MET A 1 -62.86 -43.53 16.68
CA MET A 1 -61.95 -42.79 15.77
C MET A 1 -60.66 -42.56 16.53
N SER A 2 -59.62 -43.26 16.12
CA SER A 2 -58.52 -43.75 16.95
C SER A 2 -57.19 -43.19 16.49
N ARG A 3 -56.47 -42.55 17.42
CA ARG A 3 -55.02 -42.66 17.67
C ARG A 3 -54.10 -42.78 16.45
N TYR A 4 -53.83 -41.67 15.76
CA TYR A 4 -52.64 -41.53 14.90
C TYR A 4 -52.16 -40.08 14.90
N PHE A 5 -51.46 -39.67 15.96
CA PHE A 5 -50.77 -38.36 15.97
C PHE A 5 -49.42 -38.39 16.70
N TRP A 6 -48.79 -39.56 16.76
CA TRP A 6 -47.57 -39.77 17.55
C TRP A 6 -46.60 -40.66 16.77
N MET A 7 -46.03 -40.16 15.66
CA MET A 7 -44.89 -40.84 15.01
C MET A 7 -44.12 -39.99 13.97
N TYR A 8 -43.86 -38.70 14.22
CA TYR A 8 -42.92 -37.94 13.36
C TYR A 8 -42.13 -36.92 14.16
N TYR A 9 -41.46 -37.35 15.22
CA TYR A 9 -40.59 -36.46 16.01
C TYR A 9 -39.38 -37.19 16.60
N LEU A 10 -38.66 -37.99 15.81
CA LEU A 10 -37.41 -38.64 16.25
C LEU A 10 -36.39 -38.77 15.11
N LEU A 11 -36.14 -37.69 14.39
CA LEU A 11 -34.92 -37.53 13.56
C LEU A 11 -34.34 -36.15 13.82
N GLY A 12 -33.95 -35.94 15.08
CA GLY A 12 -33.26 -34.74 15.53
C GLY A 12 -31.83 -35.08 15.94
N LEU A 13 -30.88 -34.50 15.21
CA LEU A 13 -29.63 -33.95 15.74
C LEU A 13 -28.61 -34.96 16.30
N CYS A 14 -27.76 -35.47 15.39
CA CYS A 14 -26.35 -35.68 15.71
C CYS A 14 -25.52 -34.89 14.68
N SER A 15 -25.71 -33.57 14.68
CA SER A 15 -24.68 -32.67 14.16
C SER A 15 -23.61 -32.59 15.25
N PHE A 16 -22.57 -33.40 15.14
CA PHE A 16 -21.35 -33.22 15.93
C PHE A 16 -20.75 -31.87 15.52
N THR A 17 -21.09 -30.82 16.25
CA THR A 17 -20.32 -29.58 16.20
C THR A 17 -19.00 -29.88 16.87
N SER A 18 -17.99 -30.21 16.05
CA SER A 18 -16.60 -30.26 16.49
C SER A 18 -16.20 -28.84 16.88
N GLN A 19 -16.32 -28.51 18.16
CA GLN A 19 -15.64 -27.35 18.71
C GLN A 19 -14.20 -27.78 18.92
N ALA A 20 -13.30 -27.32 18.05
CA ALA A 20 -11.87 -27.42 18.27
C ALA A 20 -11.55 -26.61 19.53
N THR A 21 -11.46 -27.28 20.67
CA THR A 21 -10.92 -26.68 21.89
C THR A 21 -9.41 -26.62 21.73
N LEU A 22 -8.80 -25.46 22.01
CA LEU A 22 -7.36 -25.20 21.98
C LEU A 22 -6.54 -26.02 23.01
N ILE A 23 -7.17 -27.01 23.67
CA ILE A 23 -6.53 -27.89 24.65
C ILE A 23 -6.06 -29.12 23.89
N PRO A 24 -4.74 -29.37 23.78
CA PRO A 24 -4.22 -30.55 23.12
C PRO A 24 -4.66 -31.80 23.90
N PRO A 25 -4.87 -32.95 23.22
CA PRO A 25 -5.08 -34.21 23.90
C PRO A 25 -3.91 -34.54 24.84
N PRO A 26 -4.15 -35.27 25.95
CA PRO A 26 -3.09 -35.70 26.84
C PRO A 26 -1.95 -36.40 26.06
N GLY A 27 -0.71 -35.95 26.26
CA GLY A 27 0.48 -36.44 25.55
C GLY A 27 0.92 -35.60 24.34
N PHE A 28 0.20 -34.53 23.98
CA PHE A 28 0.55 -33.58 22.91
C PHE A 28 0.92 -32.19 23.44
N GLU A 29 1.20 -32.06 24.74
CA GLU A 29 1.54 -30.78 25.38
C GLU A 29 2.83 -30.17 24.81
N SER A 30 3.76 -31.01 24.34
CA SER A 30 5.01 -30.58 23.70
C SER A 30 4.79 -29.76 22.43
N LEU A 31 3.64 -29.91 21.74
CA LEU A 31 3.31 -29.09 20.57
C LEU A 31 3.04 -27.62 20.93
N LEU A 32 2.73 -27.33 22.21
CA LEU A 32 2.52 -25.97 22.70
C LEU A 32 3.81 -25.29 23.17
N GLU A 33 4.88 -26.04 23.44
CA GLU A 33 6.14 -25.51 23.97
C GLU A 33 6.84 -24.58 22.95
N GLY A 34 6.56 -24.80 21.66
CA GLY A 34 7.10 -24.04 20.55
C GLY A 34 8.48 -24.55 20.14
N GLN A 35 8.84 -24.28 18.89
CA GLN A 35 10.08 -24.76 18.27
C GLN A 35 10.98 -23.58 17.92
N THR A 36 12.29 -23.75 18.08
CA THR A 36 13.24 -22.73 17.64
C THR A 36 13.61 -22.99 16.18
N GLU A 37 13.35 -22.01 15.33
CA GLU A 37 13.57 -22.08 13.88
C GLU A 37 14.43 -20.90 13.40
N GLN A 38 15.20 -21.11 12.34
CA GLN A 38 15.93 -20.04 11.65
C GLN A 38 15.09 -19.59 10.46
N ILE A 39 14.48 -18.41 10.58
CA ILE A 39 13.47 -17.93 9.64
C ILE A 39 13.99 -16.69 8.92
N GLU A 40 13.75 -16.61 7.61
CA GLU A 40 14.04 -15.40 6.84
C GLU A 40 13.02 -14.33 7.18
N VAL A 41 13.48 -13.17 7.66
CA VAL A 41 12.61 -12.04 8.00
C VAL A 41 12.63 -11.05 6.85
N LEU A 42 11.44 -10.73 6.35
CA LEU A 42 11.23 -9.83 5.22
C LEU A 42 10.59 -8.55 5.73
N LEU A 43 11.18 -7.41 5.43
CA LEU A 43 10.47 -6.13 5.50
C LEU A 43 9.92 -5.85 4.10
N PRO A 44 8.74 -5.23 3.92
CA PRO A 44 8.18 -5.01 2.59
C PRO A 44 9.21 -4.45 1.59
N GLY A 45 9.51 -5.25 0.56
CA GLY A 45 10.46 -4.91 -0.49
C GLY A 45 11.91 -5.38 -0.29
N HIS A 46 12.32 -5.93 0.87
CA HIS A 46 13.68 -6.47 1.06
C HIS A 46 13.82 -7.46 2.23
N SER A 47 14.83 -8.34 2.14
CA SER A 47 15.17 -9.28 3.21
C SER A 47 16.04 -8.62 4.29
N LEU A 48 15.71 -8.86 5.56
CA LEU A 48 16.51 -8.47 6.72
C LEU A 48 17.54 -9.55 7.11
N GLY A 49 17.42 -10.76 6.55
CA GLY A 49 18.27 -11.91 6.86
C GLY A 49 17.58 -12.99 7.70
N LEU A 50 18.37 -13.96 8.16
CA LEU A 50 17.91 -15.09 8.95
C LEU A 50 17.96 -14.75 10.44
N PHE A 51 16.86 -15.00 11.15
CA PHE A 51 16.76 -14.78 12.59
C PHE A 51 16.24 -16.02 13.31
N PRO A 52 16.81 -16.35 14.50
CA PRO A 52 16.23 -17.35 15.37
C PRO A 52 14.92 -16.85 15.98
N VAL A 53 13.86 -17.61 15.76
CA VAL A 53 12.52 -17.33 16.30
C VAL A 53 11.97 -18.56 17.02
N VAL A 54 11.20 -18.31 18.08
CA VAL A 54 10.39 -19.33 18.73
C VAL A 54 9.01 -19.32 18.10
N VAL A 55 8.66 -20.39 17.39
CA VAL A 55 7.38 -20.57 16.71
C VAL A 55 6.46 -21.42 17.58
N LYS A 56 5.30 -20.88 17.93
CA LYS A 56 4.20 -21.56 18.62
C LYS A 56 2.99 -21.64 17.69
N PRO A 57 1.97 -22.45 18.02
CA PRO A 57 0.77 -22.57 17.18
C PRO A 57 0.12 -21.23 16.82
N ASP A 58 0.07 -20.28 17.75
CA ASP A 58 -0.60 -19.00 17.55
C ASP A 58 0.36 -17.81 17.40
N THR A 59 1.60 -17.96 17.88
CA THR A 59 2.53 -16.83 18.04
C THR A 59 3.92 -17.13 17.55
N VAL A 60 4.63 -16.09 17.15
CA VAL A 60 6.07 -16.12 16.88
C VAL A 60 6.76 -15.09 17.76
N GLN A 61 7.93 -15.43 18.28
CA GLN A 61 8.73 -14.53 19.11
C GLN A 61 10.18 -14.50 18.64
N PHE A 62 10.73 -13.30 18.43
CA PHE A 62 12.14 -13.14 18.10
C PHE A 62 13.02 -13.45 19.32
N MET A 63 14.03 -14.31 19.16
CA MET A 63 15.00 -14.58 20.23
C MET A 63 15.99 -13.42 20.41
N SER A 64 16.19 -12.61 19.38
CA SER A 64 17.07 -11.44 19.42
C SER A 64 16.40 -10.20 18.84
N PRO A 65 15.41 -9.61 19.55
CA PRO A 65 14.67 -8.44 19.10
C PRO A 65 15.56 -7.23 18.75
N LEU A 66 16.69 -7.09 19.44
CA LEU A 66 17.65 -6.01 19.19
C LEU A 66 18.29 -6.11 17.79
N MET A 67 18.67 -7.32 17.35
CA MET A 67 19.24 -7.50 16.01
C MET A 67 18.21 -7.23 14.91
N VAL A 68 16.94 -7.61 15.15
CA VAL A 68 15.83 -7.29 14.23
C VAL A 68 15.62 -5.78 14.15
N LEU A 69 15.66 -5.09 15.29
CA LEU A 69 15.56 -3.63 15.36
C LEU A 69 16.69 -2.93 14.59
N GLU A 70 17.93 -3.41 14.72
CA GLU A 70 19.07 -2.86 13.98
C GLU A 70 18.94 -3.10 12.48
N SER A 71 18.56 -4.31 12.07
CA SER A 71 18.46 -4.69 10.66
C SER A 71 17.30 -4.03 9.94
N SER A 72 16.21 -3.70 10.65
CA SER A 72 15.02 -3.05 10.10
C SER A 72 15.14 -1.52 9.93
N GLY A 73 16.29 -0.93 10.28
CA GLY A 73 16.49 0.53 10.20
C GLY A 73 15.86 1.32 11.36
N LEU A 74 15.18 0.65 12.29
CA LEU A 74 14.55 1.26 13.47
C LEU A 74 15.55 1.80 14.49
N ALA A 75 16.84 1.45 14.36
CA ALA A 75 17.92 1.99 15.19
C ALA A 75 18.08 3.53 15.06
N ALA A 76 17.67 4.10 13.93
CA ALA A 76 17.74 5.54 13.66
C ALA A 76 16.62 6.35 14.34
N LEU A 77 15.62 5.69 14.94
CA LEU A 77 14.52 6.35 15.63
C LEU A 77 14.97 7.12 16.87
N PRO A 78 14.25 8.18 17.28
CA PRO A 78 14.42 8.82 18.57
C PRO A 78 14.34 7.81 19.72
N ALA A 79 15.08 8.05 20.81
CA ALA A 79 15.25 7.09 21.90
C ALA A 79 13.93 6.54 22.48
N ALA A 80 12.90 7.39 22.60
CA ALA A 80 11.59 7.00 23.11
C ALA A 80 10.86 6.02 22.16
N GLU A 81 10.85 6.32 20.85
CA GLU A 81 10.22 5.47 19.83
C GLU A 81 10.99 4.17 19.64
N ARG A 82 12.32 4.23 19.65
CA ARG A 82 13.18 3.05 19.59
C ARG A 82 12.91 2.09 20.75
N GLN A 83 12.70 2.62 21.96
CA GLN A 83 12.34 1.78 23.11
C GLN A 83 10.97 1.13 22.94
N LYS A 84 10.00 1.86 22.37
CA LYS A 84 8.66 1.34 22.05
C LYS A 84 8.73 0.24 21.00
N ALA A 85 9.51 0.44 19.93
CA ALA A 85 9.77 -0.56 18.89
C ALA A 85 10.43 -1.83 19.45
N LEU A 86 11.45 -1.67 20.30
CA LEU A 86 12.11 -2.80 20.94
C LEU A 86 11.13 -3.60 21.80
N ALA A 87 10.30 -2.92 22.60
CA ALA A 87 9.27 -3.58 23.41
C ALA A 87 8.26 -4.35 22.54
N ALA A 88 7.84 -3.75 21.42
CA ALA A 88 6.91 -4.37 20.48
C ALA A 88 7.53 -5.59 19.75
N LEU A 89 8.83 -5.58 19.44
CA LEU A 89 9.53 -6.73 18.85
C LEU A 89 9.84 -7.84 19.87
N SER A 90 9.86 -7.53 21.17
CA SER A 90 10.23 -8.48 22.23
C SER A 90 9.05 -9.33 22.73
N ARG A 91 7.82 -8.86 22.55
CA ARG A 91 6.61 -9.62 22.91
C ARG A 91 6.34 -10.74 21.91
N PRO A 92 5.63 -11.81 22.30
CA PRO A 92 5.06 -12.76 21.34
C PRO A 92 4.09 -12.04 20.39
N LEU A 93 4.27 -12.24 19.09
CA LEU A 93 3.45 -11.64 18.03
C LEU A 93 2.52 -12.70 17.45
N LEU A 94 1.29 -12.33 17.10
CA LEU A 94 0.39 -13.23 16.38
C LEU A 94 1.01 -13.63 15.05
N ARG A 95 1.02 -14.93 14.74
CA ARG A 95 1.72 -15.44 13.54
C ARG A 95 1.01 -15.08 12.23
N ASN A 96 -0.30 -14.86 12.28
CA ASN A 96 -1.17 -14.52 11.14
C ASN A 96 -0.95 -15.35 9.86
N SER A 97 -0.58 -16.64 9.98
CA SER A 97 -0.32 -17.52 8.82
C SER A 97 -1.53 -17.73 7.92
N ASN A 98 -2.74 -17.46 8.42
CA ASN A 98 -3.98 -17.44 7.65
C ASN A 98 -4.02 -16.30 6.61
N LEU A 99 -3.13 -15.32 6.68
CA LEU A 99 -3.03 -14.20 5.74
C LEU A 99 -1.98 -14.41 4.65
N VAL A 100 -1.34 -15.58 4.58
CA VAL A 100 -0.43 -15.90 3.47
C VAL A 100 -1.22 -15.94 2.15
N CYS A 101 -0.70 -15.33 1.09
CA CYS A 101 -1.36 -15.38 -0.22
C CYS A 101 -1.15 -16.74 -0.88
N GLY A 102 -2.20 -17.29 -1.50
CA GLY A 102 -2.12 -18.56 -2.24
C GLY A 102 -2.42 -19.83 -1.43
N VAL A 103 -2.70 -19.71 -0.12
CA VAL A 103 -3.34 -20.79 0.65
C VAL A 103 -4.87 -20.76 0.42
N SER A 104 -5.39 -21.90 -0.03
CA SER A 104 -6.63 -22.06 -0.80
C SER A 104 -7.98 -21.84 -0.08
N GLU A 105 -8.04 -21.06 1.01
CA GLU A 105 -9.29 -20.91 1.79
C GLU A 105 -9.64 -19.47 2.20
N ALA A 106 -8.81 -18.47 1.86
CA ALA A 106 -9.14 -17.07 2.14
C ALA A 106 -10.35 -16.62 1.29
N LYS A 107 -11.47 -16.35 1.97
CA LYS A 107 -12.78 -15.95 1.41
C LYS A 107 -12.81 -14.62 0.68
N ASP A 108 -11.68 -13.92 0.57
CA ASP A 108 -11.53 -12.73 -0.25
C ASP A 108 -10.05 -12.62 -0.63
N SER A 109 -9.73 -12.75 -1.92
CA SER A 109 -8.36 -12.61 -2.44
C SER A 109 -7.82 -11.17 -2.32
N SER A 110 -8.63 -10.25 -1.79
CA SER A 110 -8.31 -8.84 -1.63
C SER A 110 -7.59 -8.49 -0.31
N GLU A 111 -7.58 -9.38 0.69
CA GLU A 111 -7.02 -9.11 2.03
C GLU A 111 -5.86 -10.05 2.44
N CYS A 112 -5.22 -10.75 1.50
CA CYS A 112 -4.03 -11.56 1.80
C CYS A 112 -2.74 -10.72 1.73
N GLY A 113 -1.71 -11.14 2.47
CA GLY A 113 -0.35 -10.62 2.37
C GLY A 113 -0.10 -9.30 3.10
N TYR A 114 -1.08 -8.79 3.86
CA TYR A 114 -0.97 -7.51 4.55
C TYR A 114 -1.63 -7.53 5.92
N VAL A 115 -0.96 -6.91 6.92
CA VAL A 115 -1.55 -6.60 8.23
C VAL A 115 -1.37 -5.11 8.50
N ALA A 116 -2.48 -4.43 8.78
CA ALA A 116 -2.47 -3.05 9.20
C ALA A 116 -1.96 -2.93 10.65
N THR A 117 -0.96 -2.09 10.88
CA THR A 117 -0.30 -1.86 12.19
C THR A 117 -0.90 -0.68 12.96
N ASP A 118 -2.11 -0.25 12.59
CA ASP A 118 -2.78 0.92 13.18
C ASP A 118 -3.11 0.70 14.66
N LYS A 119 -3.41 -0.55 15.04
CA LYS A 119 -3.75 -0.97 16.42
C LYS A 119 -2.59 -1.66 17.12
N GLU A 120 -1.67 -2.25 16.36
CA GLU A 120 -0.52 -2.98 16.86
C GLU A 120 0.75 -2.40 16.27
N ASP A 121 1.66 -1.93 17.12
CA ASP A 121 2.87 -1.24 16.67
C ASP A 121 3.78 -2.10 15.75
N VAL A 122 3.69 -3.42 15.87
CA VAL A 122 4.38 -4.40 15.01
C VAL A 122 3.46 -5.58 14.80
N ALA A 123 3.38 -6.06 13.56
CA ALA A 123 2.68 -7.29 13.19
C ALA A 123 3.56 -8.16 12.29
N VAL A 124 3.25 -9.46 12.21
CA VAL A 124 3.96 -10.41 11.36
C VAL A 124 2.99 -11.31 10.60
N ILE A 125 3.40 -11.79 9.43
CA ILE A 125 2.77 -12.92 8.73
C ILE A 125 3.83 -14.01 8.57
N PHE A 126 3.61 -15.17 9.18
CA PHE A 126 4.50 -16.31 9.09
C PHE A 126 4.02 -17.29 8.02
N ASP A 127 4.82 -17.45 6.97
CA ASP A 127 4.63 -18.45 5.92
C ASP A 127 5.40 -19.73 6.26
N GLU A 128 4.67 -20.70 6.80
CA GLU A 128 5.20 -22.01 7.18
C GLU A 128 5.75 -22.80 5.98
N ASN A 129 5.17 -22.64 4.79
CA ASN A 129 5.56 -23.41 3.62
C ASN A 129 6.91 -22.96 3.06
N ASN A 130 7.16 -21.65 3.15
CA ASN A 130 8.39 -21.04 2.62
C ASN A 130 9.44 -20.72 3.70
N GLY A 131 9.11 -20.89 4.99
CA GLY A 131 10.01 -20.56 6.09
C GLY A 131 10.33 -19.06 6.15
N GLN A 132 9.34 -18.22 5.84
CA GLN A 132 9.48 -16.77 5.73
C GLN A 132 8.57 -16.05 6.71
N LEU A 133 9.03 -14.91 7.23
CA LEU A 133 8.28 -14.07 8.14
C LEU A 133 8.27 -12.64 7.61
N SER A 134 7.11 -12.21 7.14
CA SER A 134 6.89 -10.82 6.71
C SER A 134 6.61 -9.95 7.93
N LEU A 135 7.48 -8.97 8.18
CA LEU A 135 7.42 -8.02 9.27
C LEU A 135 6.74 -6.73 8.83
N PHE A 136 5.75 -6.28 9.57
CA PHE A 136 5.03 -5.02 9.36
C PHE A 136 5.27 -4.11 10.56
N LEU A 137 5.65 -2.86 10.27
CA LEU A 137 6.02 -1.86 11.27
C LEU A 137 4.95 -0.79 11.36
N ASN A 138 4.85 -0.11 12.51
CA ASN A 138 4.03 1.08 12.65
C ASN A 138 4.44 2.11 11.59
N ARG A 139 3.45 2.65 10.88
CA ARG A 139 3.65 3.65 9.83
C ARG A 139 4.48 4.83 10.32
N ASP A 140 4.30 5.29 11.55
CA ASP A 140 4.98 6.47 12.10
C ASP A 140 6.49 6.27 12.26
N TRP A 141 6.96 5.03 12.29
CA TRP A 141 8.39 4.68 12.38
C TRP A 141 9.07 4.60 11.02
N LEU A 142 8.30 4.60 9.93
CA LEU A 142 8.86 4.57 8.60
C LEU A 142 9.41 5.96 8.23
N PRO A 143 10.54 6.02 7.48
CA PRO A 143 11.04 7.27 6.92
C PRO A 143 9.95 8.03 6.17
N ASP A 144 10.02 9.35 6.15
CA ASP A 144 9.03 10.20 5.46
C ASP A 144 8.83 9.78 3.99
N GLU A 145 9.90 9.34 3.31
CA GLU A 145 9.84 8.85 1.94
C GLU A 145 8.98 7.60 1.77
N GLU A 146 9.02 6.69 2.75
CA GLU A 146 8.23 5.46 2.76
C GLU A 146 6.79 5.71 3.23
N ARG A 147 6.56 6.75 4.04
CA ARG A 147 5.21 7.19 4.44
C ARG A 147 4.46 7.94 3.33
N ARG A 148 5.17 8.53 2.36
CA ARG A 148 4.54 9.25 1.25
C ARG A 148 3.90 8.29 0.25
N ASP A 149 2.75 8.69 -0.29
CA ASP A 149 2.12 7.96 -1.38
C ASP A 149 3.00 8.07 -2.63
N LYS A 150 3.74 6.99 -2.93
CA LYS A 150 4.68 6.89 -4.05
C LYS A 150 4.02 7.08 -5.42
N ARG A 151 2.68 7.11 -5.51
CA ARG A 151 1.96 7.46 -6.76
C ARG A 151 2.10 8.94 -7.12
N TRP A 152 2.40 9.80 -6.16
CA TRP A 152 2.53 11.24 -6.37
C TRP A 152 4.00 11.66 -6.29
N LEU A 153 4.48 12.32 -7.34
CA LEU A 153 5.80 12.94 -7.32
C LEU A 153 5.80 14.10 -6.31
N THR A 154 6.75 14.08 -5.40
CA THR A 154 7.01 15.23 -4.53
C THR A 154 7.89 16.21 -5.32
N PRO A 155 7.54 17.51 -5.38
CA PRO A 155 8.40 18.51 -6.01
C PRO A 155 9.80 18.46 -5.37
N THR A 156 10.85 18.53 -6.19
CA THR A 156 12.22 18.58 -5.65
C THR A 156 12.47 19.95 -5.01
N PRO A 157 13.44 20.07 -4.09
CA PRO A 157 13.80 21.36 -3.47
C PRO A 157 14.19 22.45 -4.49
N GLU A 158 14.60 22.05 -5.69
CA GLU A 158 14.97 22.92 -6.81
C GLU A 158 13.76 23.34 -7.67
N GLY A 159 12.56 22.81 -7.38
CA GLY A 159 11.32 23.16 -8.05
C GLY A 159 10.93 24.60 -7.75
N VAL A 160 11.16 25.49 -8.72
CA VAL A 160 10.80 26.92 -8.61
C VAL A 160 9.56 27.25 -9.43
N SER A 161 8.84 28.28 -8.99
CA SER A 161 7.76 28.91 -9.76
C SER A 161 8.29 29.32 -11.14
N ALA A 162 7.78 28.70 -12.21
CA ALA A 162 8.23 28.95 -13.56
C ALA A 162 7.06 29.13 -14.52
N PHE A 163 7.26 29.95 -15.54
CA PHE A 163 6.37 30.02 -16.69
C PHE A 163 6.92 29.13 -17.80
N ILE A 164 6.15 28.10 -18.17
CA ILE A 164 6.46 27.23 -19.30
C ILE A 164 5.40 27.48 -20.37
N HIS A 165 5.86 27.83 -21.57
CA HIS A 165 4.99 28.15 -22.68
C HIS A 165 5.51 27.53 -23.97
N ARG A 166 4.57 27.00 -24.75
CA ARG A 166 4.82 26.50 -26.10
C ARG A 166 3.87 27.21 -27.05
N GLN A 167 4.41 27.67 -28.17
CA GLN A 167 3.64 28.25 -29.26
C GLN A 167 4.06 27.64 -30.59
N THR A 168 3.08 27.53 -31.48
CA THR A 168 3.27 27.07 -32.86
C THR A 168 2.74 28.14 -33.80
N LEU A 169 3.50 28.42 -34.84
CA LEU A 169 3.18 29.37 -35.89
C LEU A 169 3.14 28.64 -37.23
N TYR A 170 2.03 28.76 -37.93
CA TYR A 170 1.86 28.36 -39.32
C TYR A 170 1.66 29.62 -40.17
N LEU A 171 2.48 29.76 -41.21
CA LEU A 171 2.40 30.85 -42.18
C LEU A 171 2.25 30.28 -43.58
N SER A 172 1.32 30.86 -44.34
CA SER A 172 1.13 30.56 -45.76
C SER A 172 0.83 31.86 -46.51
N ASP A 173 1.47 32.03 -47.67
CA ASP A 173 1.29 33.18 -48.55
C ASP A 173 1.22 32.67 -49.99
N ASP A 174 0.28 33.19 -50.76
CA ASP A 174 0.04 32.91 -52.17
C ASP A 174 -0.44 34.19 -52.88
N LEU A 175 -0.45 34.19 -54.21
CA LEU A 175 -0.84 35.33 -55.07
C LEU A 175 -2.15 36.00 -54.66
N HIS A 176 -3.12 35.22 -54.17
CA HIS A 176 -4.46 35.70 -53.84
C HIS A 176 -4.83 35.55 -52.36
N SER A 177 -3.96 34.97 -51.52
CA SER A 177 -4.30 34.70 -50.12
C SER A 177 -3.11 34.64 -49.17
N ARG A 178 -3.35 35.06 -47.93
CA ARG A 178 -2.41 35.03 -46.80
C ARG A 178 -3.10 34.43 -45.59
N ASN A 179 -2.47 33.45 -44.97
CA ASN A 179 -2.95 32.84 -43.74
C ASN A 179 -1.83 32.77 -42.71
N MET A 180 -2.15 33.21 -41.49
CA MET A 180 -1.32 33.04 -40.31
C MET A 180 -2.15 32.40 -39.22
N THR A 181 -1.71 31.25 -38.72
CA THR A 181 -2.30 30.59 -37.56
C THR A 181 -1.27 30.50 -36.46
N LEU A 182 -1.62 31.00 -35.29
CA LEU A 182 -0.80 31.03 -34.09
C LEU A 182 -1.58 30.31 -32.99
N ASN A 183 -0.98 29.33 -32.34
CA ASN A 183 -1.60 28.68 -31.19
C ASN A 183 -0.55 28.43 -30.11
N GLY A 184 -0.99 28.36 -28.87
CA GLY A 184 -0.08 28.06 -27.78
C GLY A 184 -0.78 27.60 -26.52
N SER A 185 0.03 26.97 -25.67
CA SER A 185 -0.33 26.46 -24.36
C SER A 185 0.71 26.93 -23.37
N GLY A 186 0.28 27.43 -22.23
CA GLY A 186 1.18 27.87 -21.18
C GLY A 186 0.68 27.47 -19.80
N ALA A 187 1.63 27.28 -18.89
CA ALA A 187 1.38 27.11 -17.46
C ALA A 187 2.40 27.95 -16.67
N LEU A 188 1.91 28.69 -15.69
CA LEU A 188 2.66 29.49 -14.74
C LEU A 188 2.49 28.86 -13.36
N GLY A 189 3.57 28.34 -12.79
CA GLY A 189 3.59 27.97 -11.37
C GLY A 189 3.40 29.20 -10.48
N LEU A 190 2.62 29.08 -9.41
CA LEU A 190 2.29 30.12 -8.43
C LEU A 190 2.60 29.66 -7.00
N GLY A 191 3.88 29.56 -6.67
CA GLY A 191 4.35 29.06 -5.38
C GLY A 191 4.05 27.58 -5.16
N ASP A 192 3.74 27.19 -3.93
CA ASP A 192 3.61 25.77 -3.55
C ASP A 192 2.32 25.14 -4.08
N GLY A 193 2.44 24.37 -5.16
CA GLY A 193 1.39 23.47 -5.65
C GLY A 193 0.22 24.13 -6.40
N ARG A 194 0.33 25.41 -6.77
CA ARG A 194 -0.68 26.11 -7.57
C ARG A 194 -0.11 26.48 -8.93
N TYR A 195 -0.94 26.49 -9.96
CA TYR A 195 -0.51 26.91 -11.29
C TYR A 195 -1.67 27.51 -12.05
N LEU A 196 -1.40 28.55 -12.83
CA LEU A 196 -2.35 29.10 -13.78
C LEU A 196 -1.96 28.62 -15.17
N GLY A 197 -2.87 27.96 -15.88
CA GLY A 197 -2.61 27.50 -17.23
C GLY A 197 -3.77 27.71 -18.17
N GLY A 198 -3.45 27.64 -19.46
CA GLY A 198 -4.41 27.98 -20.49
C GLY A 198 -3.89 27.77 -21.90
N ASN A 199 -4.84 27.66 -22.82
CA ASN A 199 -4.58 27.64 -24.25
C ASN A 199 -5.11 28.91 -24.89
N TRP A 200 -4.47 29.29 -25.99
CA TRP A 200 -4.89 30.40 -26.81
C TRP A 200 -4.62 30.07 -28.28
N ALA A 201 -5.44 30.64 -29.15
CA ALA A 201 -5.22 30.56 -30.58
C ALA A 201 -5.66 31.85 -31.25
N ALA A 202 -4.97 32.18 -32.33
CA ALA A 202 -5.25 33.32 -33.17
C ALA A 202 -5.07 32.92 -34.64
N ILE A 203 -6.03 33.33 -35.46
CA ILE A 203 -6.02 33.08 -36.90
C ILE A 203 -6.21 34.41 -37.61
N TRP A 204 -5.41 34.64 -38.65
CA TRP A 204 -5.54 35.75 -39.58
C TRP A 204 -5.60 35.20 -40.99
N ASN A 205 -6.69 35.48 -41.69
CA ASN A 205 -6.90 35.11 -43.08
C ASN A 205 -7.18 36.38 -43.88
N GLN A 206 -6.42 36.58 -44.94
CA GLN A 206 -6.63 37.67 -45.89
C GLN A 206 -6.67 37.09 -47.30
N SER A 207 -7.67 37.46 -48.08
CA SER A 207 -7.77 37.23 -49.52
C SER A 207 -8.28 38.50 -50.22
N GLU A 208 -8.34 38.50 -51.55
CA GLU A 208 -8.68 39.68 -52.36
C GLU A 208 -9.98 40.39 -51.95
N HIS A 209 -10.95 39.65 -51.42
CA HIS A 209 -12.26 40.17 -51.03
C HIS A 209 -12.66 39.86 -49.59
N TYR A 210 -11.78 39.22 -48.81
CA TYR A 210 -12.11 38.77 -47.47
C TYR A 210 -10.94 38.98 -46.51
N ASN A 211 -11.23 39.56 -45.36
CA ASN A 211 -10.27 39.67 -44.26
C ASN A 211 -10.97 39.23 -42.98
N ASN A 212 -10.37 38.29 -42.27
CA ASN A 212 -10.87 37.80 -41.01
C ASN A 212 -9.73 37.55 -40.03
N SER A 213 -9.93 38.03 -38.81
CA SER A 213 -9.04 37.78 -37.69
C SER A 213 -9.86 37.31 -36.51
N GLN A 214 -9.47 36.17 -35.93
CA GLN A 214 -10.12 35.64 -34.74
C GLN A 214 -9.06 35.30 -33.70
N THR A 215 -9.38 35.56 -32.43
CA THR A 215 -8.54 35.16 -31.29
C THR A 215 -9.46 34.63 -30.21
N TRP A 216 -9.05 33.56 -29.56
CA TRP A 216 -9.79 32.99 -28.45
C TRP A 216 -8.85 32.31 -27.45
N PHE A 217 -9.37 32.16 -26.24
CA PHE A 217 -8.73 31.42 -25.16
C PHE A 217 -9.61 30.21 -24.84
N ASP A 218 -8.97 29.10 -24.47
CA ASP A 218 -9.67 27.88 -24.15
C ASP A 218 -8.96 27.13 -23.00
N ASN A 219 -9.70 26.32 -22.27
CA ASN A 219 -9.24 25.51 -21.15
C ASN A 219 -8.37 26.30 -20.16
N LEU A 220 -8.89 27.42 -19.65
CA LEU A 220 -8.26 28.17 -18.57
C LEU A 220 -8.48 27.42 -17.23
N PHE A 221 -7.40 27.16 -16.50
CA PHE A 221 -7.44 26.48 -15.19
C PHE A 221 -6.46 27.12 -14.21
N VAL A 222 -6.80 27.00 -12.92
CA VAL A 222 -6.07 27.55 -11.76
C VAL A 222 -5.97 26.48 -10.68
#